data_AF-A0A831SGM2-F1
#
_entry.id   AF-A0A831SGM2-F1
#
_cell.length_a   1.000
_cell.length_b   1.000
_cell.length_c   1.000
_cell.angle_alpha   90.00
_cell.angle_beta   90.00
_cell.angle_gamma   90.00
#
_symmetry.space_group_name_H-M   'P 1'
#
loop_
_entity.id
_entity.type
_entity.pdbx_description
1 polymer ?
#
loop_
_entity_poly.entity_id
_entity_poly.type
_entity_poly.pdbx_seq_one_letter_code
_entity_poly.pdbx_strand_id
1 'polypeptide(L)'
;MKLELSATLFLSREVPEAKSVVDALISEFNNKSKKDQITIKKQDIKKNKIYLTVTSEGKRRAHEVLLQFRKNLSEKMGKEFHVGVRSLKINSYEISFDVEREPLHAVAIPFAKLDISGKKVRIILESIDEEFLRKNYVDRIIRRVKEKIDAQYYEGKKEYWELVWKSEEREPVWSKDPSEEMQKLGWIVLLGKGKWFYNPPAAAIMRAMERIAIENIITPLGFNEVIEPMHVSFETWLKTGHLEGMPGEIYYICEPKSRDPAEWERFIDIVKITREVPEEEILKNIKSPRDGVVYAQCPNIYASMKG
;
A
#
# COMPACT_ATOMS: atom_id res chain seq x y z
N MET A 1 7.37 15.59 18.59
CA MET A 1 6.73 15.77 17.26
C MET A 1 5.69 16.84 17.39
N LYS A 2 5.70 17.79 16.46
CA LYS A 2 4.78 18.92 16.41
C LYS A 2 3.85 18.78 15.21
N LEU A 3 2.58 19.07 15.42
CA LEU A 3 1.51 18.95 14.43
C LEU A 3 0.78 20.29 14.39
N GLU A 4 0.66 20.89 13.23
CA GLU A 4 -0.11 22.12 13.02
C GLU A 4 -1.08 21.94 11.86
N LEU A 5 -2.36 21.97 12.16
CA LEU A 5 -3.43 21.72 11.20
C LEU A 5 -4.30 22.97 11.07
N SER A 6 -4.34 23.56 9.88
CA SER A 6 -5.29 24.62 9.52
C SER A 6 -6.49 24.04 8.81
N ALA A 7 -7.69 24.37 9.29
CA ALA A 7 -8.94 23.86 8.76
C ALA A 7 -10.03 24.92 8.68
N THR A 8 -10.99 24.65 7.81
CA THR A 8 -12.22 25.43 7.66
C THR A 8 -13.43 24.52 7.87
N LEU A 9 -14.27 24.87 8.83
CA LEU A 9 -15.57 24.25 9.06
C LEU A 9 -16.66 25.06 8.36
N PHE A 10 -17.57 24.37 7.68
CA PHE A 10 -18.68 24.99 6.95
C PHE A 10 -20.00 24.76 7.69
N LEU A 11 -20.67 25.83 8.05
CA LEU A 11 -21.99 25.84 8.66
C LEU A 11 -23.09 25.83 7.58
N SER A 12 -24.26 25.28 7.93
CA SER A 12 -25.42 25.25 7.05
C SER A 12 -26.02 26.63 6.76
N ARG A 13 -25.86 27.58 7.69
CA ARG A 13 -26.27 28.99 7.56
C ARG A 13 -25.31 29.89 8.33
N GLU A 14 -25.34 31.18 8.04
CA GLU A 14 -24.64 32.21 8.81
C GLU A 14 -25.32 32.41 10.17
N VAL A 15 -24.53 32.52 11.23
CA VAL A 15 -25.00 32.75 12.60
C VAL A 15 -24.04 33.76 13.25
N PRO A 16 -24.42 35.04 13.33
CA PRO A 16 -23.58 36.09 13.94
C PRO A 16 -23.20 35.76 15.40
N GLU A 17 -24.09 35.12 16.15
CA GLU A 17 -23.92 34.72 17.55
C GLU A 17 -23.01 33.50 17.72
N ALA A 18 -22.62 32.80 16.64
CA ALA A 18 -21.73 31.64 16.73
C ALA A 18 -20.36 31.98 17.31
N LYS A 19 -19.95 33.25 17.25
CA LYS A 19 -18.64 33.70 17.72
C LYS A 19 -18.44 33.42 19.21
N SER A 20 -19.42 33.75 20.05
CA SER A 20 -19.33 33.55 21.51
C SER A 20 -19.28 32.06 21.87
N VAL A 21 -20.08 31.24 21.17
CA VAL A 21 -20.15 29.80 21.41
C VAL A 21 -18.88 29.07 20.98
N VAL A 22 -18.33 29.44 19.82
CA VAL A 22 -17.04 28.91 19.35
C VAL A 22 -15.92 29.31 20.32
N ASP A 23 -15.88 30.55 20.78
CA ASP A 23 -14.85 31.03 21.73
C ASP A 23 -14.94 30.36 23.09
N ALA A 24 -16.16 30.18 23.61
CA ALA A 24 -16.40 29.45 24.85
C ALA A 24 -15.95 27.98 24.72
N LEU A 25 -16.29 27.32 23.61
CA LEU A 25 -15.93 25.91 23.38
C LEU A 25 -14.42 25.73 23.18
N ILE A 26 -13.75 26.65 22.49
CA ILE A 26 -12.28 26.65 22.38
C ILE A 26 -11.62 26.85 23.73
N SER A 27 -12.12 27.78 24.55
CA SER A 27 -11.58 28.04 25.89
C SER A 27 -11.77 26.82 26.81
N GLU A 28 -12.95 26.20 26.79
CA GLU A 28 -13.25 24.98 27.51
C GLU A 28 -12.32 23.83 27.08
N PHE A 29 -12.10 23.68 25.78
CA PHE A 29 -11.23 22.66 25.21
C PHE A 29 -9.77 22.88 25.61
N ASN A 30 -9.24 24.09 25.40
CA ASN A 30 -7.87 24.44 25.73
C ASN A 30 -7.57 24.29 27.23
N ASN A 31 -8.53 24.62 28.10
CA ASN A 31 -8.37 24.42 29.54
C ASN A 31 -8.28 22.93 29.93
N LYS A 32 -9.10 22.08 29.29
CA LYS A 32 -9.04 20.62 29.50
C LYS A 32 -7.76 20.00 28.93
N SER A 33 -7.27 20.51 27.80
CA SER A 33 -6.12 19.95 27.08
C SER A 33 -4.78 20.63 27.38
N LYS A 34 -4.71 21.52 28.39
CA LYS A 34 -3.47 22.19 28.82
C LYS A 34 -2.36 21.19 29.18
N LYS A 35 -2.70 20.05 29.77
CA LYS A 35 -1.74 19.00 30.14
C LYS A 35 -1.18 18.25 28.93
N ASP A 36 -1.90 18.25 27.81
CA ASP A 36 -1.55 17.49 26.61
C ASP A 36 -0.76 18.30 25.57
N GLN A 37 -0.43 19.57 25.87
CA GLN A 37 0.23 20.51 24.95
C GLN A 37 -0.51 20.66 23.62
N ILE A 38 -1.85 20.74 23.69
CA ILE A 38 -2.74 20.92 22.55
C ILE A 38 -3.40 22.28 22.66
N THR A 39 -3.43 23.02 21.56
CA THR A 39 -4.12 24.32 21.50
C THR A 39 -4.94 24.42 20.23
N ILE A 40 -6.21 24.78 20.37
CA ILE A 40 -7.06 25.23 19.27
C ILE A 40 -7.04 26.76 19.28
N LYS A 41 -6.69 27.36 18.15
CA LYS A 41 -6.75 28.80 17.93
C LYS A 41 -7.80 29.07 16.85
N LYS A 42 -8.82 29.86 17.19
CA LYS A 42 -9.71 30.45 16.19
C LYS A 42 -8.94 31.52 15.43
N GLN A 43 -8.93 31.44 14.11
CA GLN A 43 -8.36 32.50 13.28
C GLN A 43 -9.43 33.53 12.91
N ASP A 44 -10.59 33.08 12.41
CA ASP A 44 -11.66 33.98 11.98
C ASP A 44 -13.01 33.25 11.81
N ILE A 45 -14.10 34.01 11.78
CA ILE A 45 -15.43 33.54 11.34
C ILE A 45 -15.92 34.51 10.27
N LYS A 46 -16.09 34.01 9.04
CA LYS A 46 -16.62 34.80 7.92
C LYS A 46 -17.85 34.11 7.36
N LYS A 47 -19.01 34.76 7.42
CA LYS A 47 -20.30 34.22 6.97
C LYS A 47 -20.61 32.88 7.65
N ASN A 48 -20.68 31.81 6.87
CA ASN A 48 -20.91 30.44 7.34
C ASN A 48 -19.63 29.61 7.50
N LYS A 49 -18.44 30.24 7.58
CA LYS A 49 -17.15 29.54 7.65
C LYS A 49 -16.41 29.88 8.93
N ILE A 50 -15.92 28.85 9.61
CA ILE A 50 -15.07 28.98 10.81
C ILE A 50 -13.66 28.52 10.43
N TYR A 51 -12.69 29.43 10.57
CA TYR A 51 -11.27 29.17 10.34
C TYR A 51 -10.58 28.92 11.66
N LEU A 52 -9.87 27.80 11.75
CA LEU A 52 -9.22 27.36 12.97
C LEU A 52 -7.90 26.67 12.68
N THR A 53 -6.99 26.80 13.64
CA THR A 53 -5.70 26.10 13.66
C THR A 53 -5.64 25.25 14.91
N VAL A 54 -5.28 23.98 14.75
CA VAL A 54 -5.03 23.07 15.85
C VAL A 54 -3.54 22.76 15.89
N THR A 55 -2.89 23.10 17.00
CA THR A 55 -1.50 22.74 17.27
C THR A 55 -1.46 21.64 18.32
N SER A 56 -0.65 20.60 18.10
CA SER A 56 -0.40 19.54 19.07
C SER A 56 1.09 19.19 19.10
N GLU A 57 1.68 19.19 20.30
CA GLU A 57 3.07 18.75 20.54
C GLU A 57 3.14 17.47 21.40
N GLY A 58 1.98 16.90 21.75
CA GLY A 58 1.84 15.73 22.63
C GLY A 58 1.52 14.42 21.90
N LYS A 59 1.03 13.43 22.68
CA LYS A 59 0.68 12.08 22.17
C LYS A 59 -0.52 12.11 21.21
N ARG A 60 -1.46 13.02 21.45
CA ARG A 60 -2.73 13.10 20.72
C ARG A 60 -2.56 13.89 19.43
N ARG A 61 -3.16 13.44 18.33
CA ARG A 61 -2.95 14.07 17.03
C ARG A 61 -3.85 15.29 16.82
N ALA A 62 -3.34 16.30 16.10
CA ALA A 62 -4.10 17.51 15.78
C ALA A 62 -5.41 17.20 15.02
N HIS A 63 -5.39 16.19 14.13
CA HIS A 63 -6.58 15.78 13.39
C HIS A 63 -7.63 15.05 14.27
N GLU A 64 -7.23 14.26 15.26
CA GLU A 64 -8.15 13.64 16.21
C GLU A 64 -8.87 14.71 17.06
N VAL A 65 -8.11 15.71 17.49
CA VAL A 65 -8.61 16.88 18.23
C VAL A 65 -9.63 17.65 17.40
N LEU A 66 -9.30 17.92 16.14
CA LEU A 66 -10.20 18.59 15.20
C LEU A 66 -11.52 17.84 15.01
N LEU A 67 -11.46 16.52 14.81
CA LEU A 67 -12.65 15.70 14.62
C LEU A 67 -13.53 15.67 15.89
N GLN A 68 -12.92 15.61 17.08
CA GLN A 68 -13.65 15.73 18.34
C GLN A 68 -14.28 17.12 18.51
N PHE A 69 -13.51 18.18 18.23
CA PHE A 69 -14.00 19.56 18.31
C PHE A 69 -15.18 19.77 17.37
N ARG A 70 -15.10 19.28 16.13
CA ARG A 70 -16.21 19.34 15.17
C ARG A 70 -17.46 18.65 15.69
N LYS A 71 -17.33 17.46 16.30
CA LYS A 71 -18.47 16.74 16.88
C LYS A 71 -19.15 17.57 17.97
N ASN A 72 -18.37 18.06 18.93
CA ASN A 72 -18.88 18.88 20.04
C ASN A 72 -19.50 20.20 19.55
N LEU A 73 -18.87 20.85 18.57
CA LEU A 73 -19.39 22.07 17.96
C LEU A 73 -20.72 21.80 17.24
N SER A 74 -20.82 20.71 16.48
CA SER A 74 -22.06 20.36 15.78
C SER A 74 -23.21 20.09 16.76
N GLU A 75 -22.93 19.48 17.91
CA GLU A 75 -23.93 19.23 18.96
C GLU A 75 -24.41 20.54 19.62
N LYS A 76 -23.49 21.44 20.01
CA LYS A 76 -23.89 22.74 20.60
C LYS A 76 -24.62 23.62 19.59
N MET A 77 -24.09 23.76 18.36
CA MET A 77 -24.71 24.56 17.30
C MET A 77 -26.09 24.03 16.87
N GLY A 78 -26.27 22.70 16.89
CA GLY A 78 -27.56 22.08 16.60
C GLY A 78 -28.60 22.32 17.69
N LYS A 79 -28.19 22.29 18.96
CA LYS A 79 -29.08 22.52 20.12
C LYS A 79 -29.46 23.99 20.30
N GLU A 80 -28.48 24.89 20.21
CA GLU A 80 -28.68 26.32 20.52
C GLU A 80 -29.20 27.13 19.32
N PHE A 81 -28.79 26.76 18.10
CA PHE A 81 -29.08 27.55 16.89
C PHE A 81 -29.70 26.74 15.76
N HIS A 82 -30.00 25.45 15.92
CA HIS A 82 -30.47 24.57 14.83
C HIS A 82 -29.60 24.65 13.56
N VAL A 83 -28.28 24.77 13.74
CA VAL A 83 -27.29 24.86 12.63
C VAL A 83 -26.35 23.67 12.66
N GLY A 84 -26.16 23.05 11.50
CA GLY A 84 -25.26 21.90 11.34
C GLY A 84 -23.89 22.28 10.78
N VAL A 85 -22.86 21.52 11.13
CA VAL A 85 -21.51 21.61 10.54
C VAL A 85 -21.42 20.63 9.36
N ARG A 86 -21.67 21.14 8.14
CA ARG A 86 -21.85 20.33 6.93
C ARG A 86 -20.58 19.64 6.45
N SER A 87 -19.48 20.37 6.39
CA SER A 87 -18.22 19.85 5.86
C SER A 87 -17.00 20.42 6.58
N LEU A 88 -15.89 19.69 6.46
CA LEU A 88 -14.57 20.06 6.94
C LEU A 88 -13.63 20.07 5.75
N LYS A 89 -12.92 21.18 5.53
CA LYS A 89 -11.81 21.28 4.59
C LYS A 89 -10.53 21.48 5.38
N ILE A 90 -9.49 20.69 5.10
CA ILE A 90 -8.16 20.94 5.64
C ILE A 90 -7.41 21.81 4.63
N ASN A 91 -6.95 22.97 5.08
CA ASN A 91 -6.23 23.92 4.24
C ASN A 91 -4.76 23.52 4.13
N SER A 92 -4.15 23.25 5.29
CA SER A 92 -2.78 22.76 5.40
C SER A 92 -2.65 21.88 6.64
N TYR A 93 -1.80 20.86 6.56
CA TYR A 93 -1.39 20.09 7.70
C TYR A 93 0.13 19.92 7.68
N GLU A 94 0.79 20.62 8.59
CA GLU A 94 2.22 20.59 8.80
C GLU A 94 2.59 19.67 9.96
N ILE A 95 3.59 18.84 9.75
CA ILE A 95 4.04 17.83 10.71
C ILE A 95 5.55 17.86 10.80
N SER A 96 6.07 18.14 11.98
CA SER A 96 7.50 18.26 12.23
C SER A 96 7.95 17.25 13.27
N PHE A 97 8.95 16.43 12.94
CA PHE A 97 9.51 15.43 13.85
C PHE A 97 10.98 15.18 13.59
N ASP A 98 11.66 14.68 14.61
CA ASP A 98 13.04 14.26 14.51
C ASP A 98 13.12 12.79 14.08
N VAL A 99 14.11 12.49 13.25
CA VAL A 99 14.50 11.13 12.85
C VAL A 99 15.82 10.75 13.50
N GLU A 100 16.04 9.46 13.71
CA GLU A 100 17.25 8.97 14.39
C GLU A 100 18.51 9.23 13.57
N ARG A 101 18.39 9.06 12.25
CA ARG A 101 19.46 9.21 11.26
C ARG A 101 19.08 10.24 10.21
N GLU A 102 20.07 10.99 9.74
CA GLU A 102 19.90 11.97 8.66
C GLU A 102 19.73 11.26 7.31
N PRO A 103 18.85 11.65 6.39
CA PRO A 103 18.80 11.02 5.08
C PRO A 103 20.13 11.18 4.32
N LEU A 104 20.62 10.10 3.73
CA LEU A 104 21.78 10.11 2.81
C LEU A 104 21.40 10.71 1.45
N HIS A 105 20.15 10.53 1.03
CA HIS A 105 19.61 11.00 -0.25
C HIS A 105 18.21 11.60 -0.09
N ALA A 106 17.80 12.44 -1.05
CA ALA A 106 16.48 13.07 -1.05
C ALA A 106 15.35 12.04 -0.96
N VAL A 107 14.40 12.27 -0.05
CA VAL A 107 13.22 11.42 0.16
C VAL A 107 11.99 12.12 -0.39
N ALA A 108 11.24 11.42 -1.25
CA ALA A 108 9.96 11.88 -1.76
C ALA A 108 8.85 10.89 -1.38
N ILE A 109 7.64 11.41 -1.14
CA ILE A 109 6.43 10.63 -0.92
C ILE A 109 5.27 11.24 -1.72
N PRO A 110 4.29 10.43 -2.14
CA PRO A 110 3.07 10.98 -2.72
C PRO A 110 2.28 11.75 -1.64
N PHE A 111 1.43 12.67 -2.10
CA PHE A 111 0.47 13.44 -1.28
C PHE A 111 1.07 14.49 -0.31
N ALA A 112 2.40 14.63 -0.24
CA ALA A 112 3.04 15.60 0.65
C ALA A 112 4.28 16.24 0.04
N LYS A 113 4.54 17.49 0.43
CA LYS A 113 5.86 18.12 0.27
C LYS A 113 6.70 17.78 1.50
N LEU A 114 7.97 17.44 1.27
CA LEU A 114 8.94 17.13 2.30
C LEU A 114 10.03 18.20 2.32
N ASP A 115 10.34 18.70 3.51
CA ASP A 115 11.49 19.53 3.78
C ASP A 115 12.29 18.86 4.89
N ILE A 116 13.53 18.47 4.59
CA ILE A 116 14.39 17.75 5.53
C ILE A 116 15.68 18.56 5.70
N SER A 117 15.95 18.94 6.94
CA SER A 117 17.14 19.68 7.34
C SER A 117 17.85 18.91 8.45
N GLY A 118 18.90 18.18 8.09
CA GLY A 118 19.57 17.27 9.02
C GLY A 118 18.63 16.17 9.52
N LYS A 119 18.45 16.10 10.85
CA LYS A 119 17.55 15.14 11.50
C LYS A 119 16.11 15.64 11.65
N LYS A 120 15.80 16.88 11.24
CA LYS A 120 14.45 17.43 11.34
C LYS A 120 13.72 17.25 10.03
N VAL A 121 12.59 16.56 10.09
CA VAL A 121 11.68 16.34 8.96
C VAL A 121 10.45 17.22 9.16
N ARG A 122 10.08 17.94 8.11
CA ARG A 122 8.83 18.70 7.99
C ARG A 122 8.03 18.17 6.81
N ILE A 123 6.83 17.69 7.09
CA ILE A 123 5.86 17.21 6.09
C ILE A 123 4.77 18.26 5.96
N ILE A 124 4.47 18.66 4.73
CA ILE A 124 3.40 19.61 4.41
C ILE A 124 2.38 18.91 3.50
N LEU A 125 1.19 18.69 4.04
CA LEU A 125 0.03 18.18 3.33
C LEU A 125 -0.87 19.35 2.94
N GLU A 126 -1.14 19.51 1.64
CA GLU A 126 -2.01 20.56 1.11
C GLU A 126 -3.31 19.96 0.59
N SER A 127 -4.45 20.63 0.85
CA SER A 127 -5.76 20.26 0.30
C SER A 127 -6.21 18.81 0.55
N ILE A 128 -5.92 18.27 1.74
CA ILE A 128 -6.45 16.96 2.15
C ILE A 128 -7.91 17.06 2.60
N ASP A 129 -8.66 15.98 2.39
CA ASP A 129 -10.05 15.88 2.82
C ASP A 129 -10.19 15.21 4.19
N GLU A 130 -11.43 15.18 4.69
CA GLU A 130 -11.73 14.53 5.97
C GLU A 130 -11.48 13.01 5.92
N GLU A 131 -11.68 12.38 4.76
CA GLU A 131 -11.47 10.94 4.58
C GLU A 131 -10.00 10.55 4.77
N PHE A 132 -9.08 11.40 4.30
CA PHE A 132 -7.64 11.26 4.48
C PHE A 132 -7.25 11.17 5.96
N LEU A 133 -7.89 12.00 6.80
CA LEU A 133 -7.68 11.97 8.25
C LEU A 133 -8.27 10.69 8.86
N ARG A 134 -9.49 10.30 8.45
CA ARG A 134 -10.21 9.14 8.98
C ARG A 134 -9.54 7.80 8.63
N LYS A 135 -8.94 7.69 7.44
CA LYS A 135 -8.24 6.47 6.99
C LYS A 135 -6.81 6.34 7.55
N ASN A 136 -6.43 7.23 8.46
CA ASN A 136 -5.12 7.25 9.11
C ASN A 136 -3.94 7.35 8.12
N TYR A 137 -4.13 8.05 7.00
CA TYR A 137 -3.07 8.20 5.99
C TYR A 137 -1.92 9.07 6.47
N VAL A 138 -2.19 10.02 7.38
CA VAL A 138 -1.17 10.87 8.00
C VAL A 138 -0.11 10.05 8.73
N ASP A 139 -0.51 9.11 9.59
CA ASP A 139 0.46 8.29 10.33
C ASP A 139 1.19 7.30 9.43
N ARG A 140 0.51 6.75 8.41
CA ARG A 140 1.16 5.91 7.39
C ARG A 140 2.23 6.68 6.62
N ILE A 141 1.97 7.94 6.30
CA ILE A 141 2.96 8.83 5.67
C ILE A 141 4.17 9.04 6.58
N ILE A 142 3.95 9.41 7.86
CA ILE A 142 5.05 9.59 8.82
C ILE A 142 5.89 8.32 8.92
N ARG A 143 5.23 7.16 9.04
CA ARG A 143 5.90 5.86 9.10
C ARG A 143 6.69 5.58 7.81
N ARG A 144 6.11 5.84 6.64
CA ARG A 144 6.78 5.61 5.36
C ARG A 144 8.01 6.48 5.16
N VAL A 145 7.99 7.73 5.64
CA VAL A 145 9.17 8.60 5.61
C VAL A 145 10.29 8.04 6.47
N LYS A 146 9.97 7.60 7.70
CA LYS A 146 10.95 6.95 8.58
C LYS A 146 11.55 5.70 7.93
N GLU A 147 10.70 4.80 7.45
CA GLU A 147 11.12 3.58 6.74
C GLU A 147 12.04 3.88 5.55
N LYS A 148 11.73 4.91 4.74
CA LYS A 148 12.58 5.32 3.62
C LYS A 148 13.93 5.85 4.05
N ILE A 149 14.00 6.62 5.13
CA ILE A 149 15.26 7.14 5.67
C ILE A 149 16.09 5.97 6.23
N ASP A 150 15.49 5.11 7.03
CA ASP A 150 16.17 3.94 7.61
C ASP A 150 16.66 2.98 6.52
N ALA A 151 15.88 2.77 5.46
CA ALA A 151 16.24 1.93 4.33
C ALA A 151 17.48 2.41 3.57
N GLN A 152 17.79 3.72 3.59
CA GLN A 152 19.02 4.24 2.96
C GLN A 152 20.29 3.77 3.67
N TYR A 153 20.20 3.50 4.97
CA TYR A 153 21.31 2.95 5.76
C TYR A 153 21.35 1.43 5.75
N TYR A 154 20.29 0.81 5.24
CA TYR A 154 20.29 -0.59 4.89
C TYR A 154 21.01 -0.73 3.55
N GLU A 155 22.34 -0.69 3.60
CA GLU A 155 23.12 -1.38 2.57
C GLU A 155 22.69 -2.83 2.70
N GLY A 156 21.86 -3.29 1.77
CA GLY A 156 21.36 -4.66 1.75
C GLY A 156 22.57 -5.55 2.01
N LYS A 157 22.62 -6.19 3.19
CA LYS A 157 23.56 -7.27 3.38
C LYS A 157 23.29 -8.16 2.18
N LYS A 158 24.27 -8.31 1.29
CA LYS A 158 24.36 -9.44 0.36
C LYS A 158 23.93 -10.64 1.18
N GLU A 159 22.67 -11.05 1.04
CA GLU A 159 21.93 -12.03 1.84
C GLU A 159 22.37 -12.17 3.31
N TYR A 160 21.53 -11.81 4.29
CA TYR A 160 21.82 -12.26 5.67
C TYR A 160 21.83 -13.79 5.69
N TRP A 161 23.02 -14.37 5.85
CA TRP A 161 23.25 -15.81 5.77
C TRP A 161 23.98 -16.29 7.02
N GLU A 162 23.48 -17.39 7.59
CA GLU A 162 24.04 -18.06 8.76
C GLU A 162 23.97 -19.57 8.54
N LEU A 163 25.12 -20.26 8.67
CA LEU A 163 25.18 -21.71 8.47
C LEU A 163 24.56 -22.42 9.67
N VAL A 164 23.40 -23.05 9.46
CA VAL A 164 22.74 -23.87 10.51
C VAL A 164 23.28 -25.30 10.52
N TRP A 165 23.47 -25.90 9.35
CA TRP A 165 23.92 -27.29 9.22
C TRP A 165 24.52 -27.54 7.84
N LYS A 166 25.54 -28.41 7.75
CA LYS A 166 26.18 -28.84 6.49
C LYS A 166 26.37 -30.36 6.55
N SER A 167 26.05 -31.07 5.47
CA SER A 167 26.39 -32.49 5.34
C SER A 167 27.89 -32.70 5.20
N GLU A 168 28.37 -33.93 5.42
CA GLU A 168 29.71 -34.32 5.02
C GLU A 168 29.91 -34.09 3.51
N GLU A 169 31.16 -33.78 3.13
CA GLU A 169 31.52 -33.59 1.74
C GLU A 169 31.46 -34.92 1.00
N ARG A 170 30.97 -34.87 -0.23
CA ARG A 170 30.86 -36.03 -1.12
C ARG A 170 31.63 -35.74 -2.39
N GLU A 171 32.30 -36.74 -2.91
CA GLU A 171 32.99 -36.65 -4.19
C GLU A 171 31.98 -36.35 -5.33
N PRO A 172 32.15 -35.23 -6.07
CA PRO A 172 31.27 -34.91 -7.18
C PRO A 172 31.40 -35.92 -8.33
N VAL A 173 30.32 -36.65 -8.64
CA VAL A 173 30.28 -37.63 -9.74
C VAL A 173 29.94 -37.02 -11.11
N TRP A 174 29.58 -35.73 -11.13
CA TRP A 174 29.19 -35.00 -12.34
C TRP A 174 29.65 -33.54 -12.26
N SER A 175 30.15 -33.01 -13.38
CA SER A 175 30.78 -31.67 -13.42
C SER A 175 30.28 -30.77 -14.56
N LYS A 176 29.34 -31.24 -15.38
CA LYS A 176 28.77 -30.45 -16.48
C LYS A 176 27.50 -29.72 -16.05
N ASP A 177 27.16 -28.63 -16.73
CA ASP A 177 25.88 -27.93 -16.53
C ASP A 177 24.70 -28.85 -16.93
N PRO A 178 23.81 -29.19 -15.98
CA PRO A 178 22.68 -30.07 -16.29
C PRO A 178 21.72 -29.45 -17.32
N SER A 179 21.56 -28.12 -17.34
CA SER A 179 20.65 -27.43 -18.26
C SER A 179 21.14 -27.53 -19.71
N GLU A 180 22.46 -27.38 -19.93
CA GLU A 180 23.04 -27.54 -21.27
C GLU A 180 22.93 -28.98 -21.76
N GLU A 181 23.24 -29.95 -20.91
CA GLU A 181 23.22 -31.36 -21.30
C GLU A 181 21.79 -31.86 -21.54
N MET A 182 20.83 -31.42 -20.72
CA MET A 182 19.41 -31.71 -20.94
C MET A 182 18.88 -31.11 -22.25
N GLN A 183 19.35 -29.92 -22.65
CA GLN A 183 19.01 -29.35 -23.96
C GLN A 183 19.61 -30.15 -25.11
N LYS A 184 20.90 -30.53 -25.02
CA LYS A 184 21.58 -31.35 -26.04
C LYS A 184 20.89 -32.70 -26.24
N LEU A 185 20.38 -33.29 -25.17
CA LEU A 185 19.63 -34.55 -25.19
C LEU A 185 18.15 -34.39 -25.57
N GLY A 186 17.67 -33.14 -25.76
CA GLY A 186 16.27 -32.86 -26.08
C GLY A 186 15.31 -33.09 -24.91
N TRP A 187 15.80 -33.12 -23.67
CA TRP A 187 14.97 -33.30 -22.48
C TRP A 187 14.24 -32.02 -22.08
N ILE A 188 14.81 -30.86 -22.39
CA ILE A 188 14.18 -29.56 -22.21
C ILE A 188 14.39 -28.66 -23.43
N VAL A 189 13.45 -27.75 -23.66
CA VAL A 189 13.51 -26.75 -24.74
C VAL A 189 13.17 -25.38 -24.17
N LEU A 190 14.00 -24.37 -24.45
CA LEU A 190 13.72 -22.99 -24.05
C LEU A 190 12.65 -22.39 -24.97
N LEU A 191 11.53 -21.95 -24.39
CA LEU A 191 10.42 -21.31 -25.13
C LEU A 191 10.41 -19.78 -25.00
N GLY A 192 11.25 -19.23 -24.13
CA GLY A 192 11.35 -17.80 -23.87
C GLY A 192 12.06 -17.53 -22.56
N LYS A 193 12.16 -16.25 -22.16
CA LYS A 193 12.87 -15.85 -20.94
C LYS A 193 12.33 -16.59 -19.71
N GLY A 194 13.13 -17.51 -19.17
CA GLY A 194 12.79 -18.30 -17.97
C GLY A 194 11.69 -19.36 -18.16
N LYS A 195 11.33 -19.72 -19.41
CA LYS A 195 10.26 -20.68 -19.70
C LYS A 195 10.80 -21.90 -20.43
N TRP A 196 10.62 -23.06 -19.83
CA TRP A 196 11.11 -24.34 -20.36
C TRP A 196 9.95 -25.28 -20.67
N PHE A 197 10.02 -25.95 -21.82
CA PHE A 197 9.21 -27.13 -22.11
C PHE A 197 9.98 -28.37 -21.68
N TYR A 198 9.34 -29.25 -20.91
CA TYR A 198 9.95 -30.46 -20.38
C TYR A 198 9.43 -31.68 -21.14
N ASN A 199 10.32 -32.35 -21.88
CA ASN A 199 10.04 -33.61 -22.57
C ASN A 199 9.96 -34.79 -21.59
N PRO A 200 9.47 -35.96 -22.03
CA PRO A 200 9.15 -37.08 -21.14
C PRO A 200 10.24 -37.48 -20.13
N PRO A 201 11.55 -37.53 -20.48
CA PRO A 201 12.60 -37.88 -19.50
C PRO A 201 12.69 -36.89 -18.34
N ALA A 202 12.68 -35.57 -18.63
CA ALA A 202 12.73 -34.55 -17.58
C ALA A 202 11.44 -34.52 -16.75
N ALA A 203 10.29 -34.70 -17.39
CA ALA A 203 9.01 -34.81 -16.70
C ALA A 203 8.97 -36.01 -15.74
N ALA A 204 9.49 -37.17 -16.15
CA ALA A 204 9.58 -38.35 -15.31
C ALA A 204 10.43 -38.12 -14.05
N ILE A 205 11.55 -37.39 -14.18
CA ILE A 205 12.39 -36.99 -13.04
C ILE A 205 11.60 -36.10 -12.07
N MET A 206 10.90 -35.07 -12.56
CA MET A 206 10.09 -34.19 -11.73
C MET A 206 9.00 -34.96 -10.98
N ARG A 207 8.33 -35.91 -11.64
CA ARG A 207 7.31 -36.78 -10.99
C ARG A 207 7.90 -37.73 -9.96
N ALA A 208 9.11 -38.24 -10.20
CA ALA A 208 9.80 -39.06 -9.20
C ALA A 208 10.15 -38.24 -7.95
N MET A 209 10.65 -37.01 -8.12
CA MET A 209 10.95 -36.10 -7.00
C MET A 209 9.70 -35.71 -6.21
N GLU A 210 8.60 -35.38 -6.90
CA GLU A 210 7.30 -35.11 -6.30
C GLU A 210 6.81 -36.29 -5.45
N ARG A 211 6.84 -37.51 -6.02
CA ARG A 211 6.45 -38.72 -5.29
C ARG A 211 7.28 -38.94 -4.04
N ILE A 212 8.60 -38.76 -4.11
CA ILE A 212 9.50 -38.87 -2.95
C ILE A 212 9.11 -37.88 -1.86
N ALA A 213 8.83 -36.62 -2.22
CA ALA A 213 8.41 -35.60 -1.25
C ALA A 213 7.07 -35.96 -0.60
N ILE A 214 6.10 -36.43 -1.38
CA ILE A 214 4.78 -36.85 -0.87
C ILE A 214 4.94 -38.01 0.11
N GLU A 215 5.59 -39.08 -0.32
CA GLU A 215 5.72 -40.33 0.45
C GLU A 215 6.54 -40.17 1.74
N ASN A 216 7.62 -39.38 1.69
CA ASN A 216 8.59 -39.31 2.79
C ASN A 216 8.43 -38.08 3.70
N ILE A 217 7.70 -37.05 3.26
CA ILE A 217 7.56 -35.79 4.01
C ILE A 217 6.08 -35.45 4.24
N ILE A 218 5.32 -35.25 3.16
CA ILE A 218 3.95 -34.69 3.25
C ILE A 218 3.00 -35.66 3.96
N THR A 219 2.94 -36.92 3.52
CA THR A 219 2.03 -37.93 4.09
C THR A 219 2.40 -38.31 5.52
N PRO A 220 3.68 -38.58 5.88
CA PRO A 220 4.04 -38.92 7.26
C PRO A 220 3.78 -37.78 8.26
N LEU A 221 3.82 -36.52 7.82
CA LEU A 221 3.53 -35.36 8.66
C LEU A 221 2.03 -35.00 8.71
N GLY A 222 1.17 -35.72 7.99
CA GLY A 222 -0.29 -35.55 8.04
C GLY A 222 -0.82 -34.31 7.32
N PHE A 223 -0.10 -33.78 6.33
CA PHE A 223 -0.61 -32.70 5.49
C PHE A 223 -1.74 -33.18 4.59
N ASN A 224 -2.74 -32.33 4.36
CA ASN A 224 -3.85 -32.59 3.45
C ASN A 224 -3.66 -31.80 2.15
N GLU A 225 -3.82 -32.48 1.03
CA GLU A 225 -3.69 -31.87 -0.29
C GLU A 225 -4.86 -30.92 -0.58
N VAL A 226 -4.54 -29.77 -1.18
CA VAL A 226 -5.50 -28.77 -1.66
C VAL A 226 -5.11 -28.30 -3.05
N ILE A 227 -6.08 -27.85 -3.82
CA ILE A 227 -5.86 -27.24 -5.13
C ILE A 227 -6.17 -25.75 -5.02
N GLU A 228 -5.18 -24.93 -5.31
CA GLU A 228 -5.29 -23.48 -5.28
C GLU A 228 -5.41 -22.89 -6.69
N PRO A 229 -6.12 -21.77 -6.86
CA PRO A 229 -6.07 -21.04 -8.11
C PRO A 229 -4.65 -20.48 -8.35
N MET A 230 -4.21 -20.49 -9.60
CA MET A 230 -2.92 -19.91 -10.00
C MET A 230 -2.98 -18.38 -10.19
N HIS A 231 -4.16 -17.78 -9.99
CA HIS A 231 -4.36 -16.34 -9.98
C HIS A 231 -4.46 -15.87 -8.53
N VAL A 232 -3.83 -14.74 -8.22
CA VAL A 232 -3.92 -14.11 -6.90
C VAL A 232 -4.37 -12.67 -7.06
N SER A 233 -5.40 -12.28 -6.30
CA SER A 233 -5.95 -10.93 -6.36
C SER A 233 -5.08 -9.90 -5.66
N PHE A 234 -5.19 -8.65 -6.10
CA PHE A 234 -4.57 -7.52 -5.41
C PHE A 234 -5.06 -7.36 -3.98
N GLU A 235 -6.31 -7.73 -3.66
CA GLU A 235 -6.80 -7.72 -2.27
C GLU A 235 -5.99 -8.70 -1.41
N THR A 236 -5.78 -9.92 -1.90
CA THR A 236 -4.99 -10.94 -1.21
C THR A 236 -3.55 -10.45 -1.02
N TRP A 237 -2.90 -9.99 -2.07
CA TRP A 237 -1.50 -9.54 -1.98
C TRP A 237 -1.30 -8.26 -1.17
N LEU A 238 -2.28 -7.37 -1.13
CA LEU A 238 -2.22 -6.20 -0.26
C LEU A 238 -2.25 -6.62 1.21
N LYS A 239 -3.06 -7.63 1.56
CA LYS A 239 -3.14 -8.15 2.94
C LYS A 239 -1.91 -8.92 3.35
N THR A 240 -1.33 -9.69 2.44
CA THR A 240 -0.11 -10.46 2.70
C THR A 240 1.17 -9.63 2.50
N GLY A 241 1.05 -8.33 2.18
CA GLY A 241 2.17 -7.40 2.01
C GLY A 241 3.02 -7.59 0.74
N HIS A 242 2.65 -8.51 -0.15
CA HIS A 242 3.45 -8.84 -1.33
C HIS A 242 3.48 -7.70 -2.34
N LEU A 243 2.36 -7.00 -2.55
CA LEU A 243 2.31 -5.84 -3.44
C LEU A 243 3.20 -4.67 -2.96
N GLU A 244 3.51 -4.59 -1.66
CA GLU A 244 4.39 -3.56 -1.11
C GLU A 244 5.87 -3.89 -1.30
N GLY A 245 6.22 -5.19 -1.29
CA GLY A 245 7.61 -5.65 -1.32
C GLY A 245 8.16 -6.00 -2.72
N MET A 246 7.33 -6.58 -3.59
CA MET A 246 7.79 -7.20 -4.85
C MET A 246 6.90 -6.89 -6.07
N PRO A 247 6.39 -5.65 -6.26
CA PRO A 247 5.53 -5.34 -7.40
C PRO A 247 6.26 -5.46 -8.76
N GLY A 248 7.60 -5.43 -8.77
CA GLY A 248 8.41 -5.52 -10.00
C GLY A 248 8.61 -6.95 -10.53
N GLU A 249 8.23 -7.98 -9.77
CA GLU A 249 8.49 -9.39 -10.10
C GLU A 249 7.23 -10.16 -10.52
N ILE A 250 6.07 -9.55 -10.36
CA ILE A 250 4.77 -10.18 -10.61
C ILE A 250 4.42 -10.10 -12.10
N TYR A 251 3.95 -11.21 -12.67
CA TYR A 251 3.24 -11.21 -13.95
C TYR A 251 1.78 -10.82 -13.74
N TYR A 252 1.41 -9.62 -14.17
CA TYR A 252 0.05 -9.09 -14.03
C TYR A 252 -0.91 -9.69 -15.04
N ILE A 253 -2.15 -9.93 -14.61
CA ILE A 253 -3.21 -10.48 -15.46
C ILE A 253 -4.22 -9.37 -15.75
N CYS A 254 -4.55 -9.20 -17.03
CA CYS A 254 -5.57 -8.27 -17.50
C CYS A 254 -6.69 -9.06 -18.19
N GLU A 255 -7.92 -8.86 -17.74
CA GLU A 255 -9.11 -9.45 -18.37
C GLU A 255 -9.57 -8.63 -19.58
N PRO A 256 -10.26 -9.23 -20.56
CA PRO A 256 -10.95 -8.46 -21.60
C PRO A 256 -12.01 -7.54 -20.98
N LYS A 257 -12.20 -6.34 -21.55
CA LYS A 257 -13.29 -5.43 -21.17
C LYS A 257 -14.64 -6.06 -21.45
N SER A 258 -14.77 -6.71 -22.60
CA SER A 258 -15.98 -7.37 -23.08
C SER A 258 -15.64 -8.68 -23.79
N ARG A 259 -16.61 -9.60 -23.78
CA ARG A 259 -16.57 -10.85 -24.56
C ARG A 259 -17.39 -10.76 -25.84
N ASP A 260 -17.99 -9.60 -26.14
CA ASP A 260 -18.72 -9.36 -27.39
C ASP A 260 -17.74 -9.42 -28.58
N PRO A 261 -17.93 -10.33 -29.54
CA PRO A 261 -17.10 -10.40 -30.73
C PRO A 261 -17.01 -9.09 -31.52
N ALA A 262 -18.06 -8.26 -31.50
CA ALA A 262 -18.07 -6.98 -32.22
C ALA A 262 -16.99 -6.00 -31.68
N GLU A 263 -16.71 -6.04 -30.37
CA GLU A 263 -15.64 -5.23 -29.77
C GLU A 263 -14.22 -5.71 -30.15
N TRP A 264 -14.10 -6.94 -30.64
CA TRP A 264 -12.82 -7.55 -31.05
C TRP A 264 -12.61 -7.57 -32.56
N GLU A 265 -13.62 -7.23 -33.37
CA GLU A 265 -13.60 -7.32 -34.83
C GLU A 265 -12.39 -6.60 -35.42
N ARG A 266 -12.17 -5.34 -35.03
CA ARG A 266 -11.02 -4.55 -35.50
C ARG A 266 -9.67 -5.20 -35.19
N PHE A 267 -9.50 -5.71 -33.97
CA PHE A 267 -8.26 -6.40 -33.59
C PHE A 267 -8.04 -7.63 -34.48
N ILE A 268 -9.09 -8.43 -34.67
CA ILE A 268 -9.05 -9.66 -35.49
C ILE A 268 -8.72 -9.34 -36.95
N ASP A 269 -9.32 -8.30 -37.52
CA ASP A 269 -9.10 -7.89 -38.90
C ASP A 269 -7.66 -7.45 -39.13
N ILE A 270 -7.11 -6.63 -38.22
CA ILE A 270 -5.70 -6.24 -38.28
C ILE A 270 -4.81 -7.49 -38.27
N VAL A 271 -5.00 -8.40 -37.29
CA VAL A 271 -4.21 -9.63 -37.20
C VAL A 271 -4.33 -10.49 -38.46
N LYS A 272 -5.52 -10.62 -39.06
CA LYS A 272 -5.72 -11.42 -40.28
C LYS A 272 -5.05 -10.79 -41.51
N ILE A 273 -5.06 -9.47 -41.62
CA ILE A 273 -4.47 -8.72 -42.74
C ILE A 273 -2.95 -8.66 -42.61
N THR A 274 -2.43 -8.26 -41.44
CA THR A 274 -1.01 -7.98 -41.25
C THR A 274 -0.21 -9.21 -40.81
N ARG A 275 -0.88 -10.20 -40.21
CA ARG A 275 -0.24 -11.34 -39.52
C ARG A 275 0.64 -10.93 -38.34
N GLU A 276 0.39 -9.75 -37.79
CA GLU A 276 1.08 -9.18 -36.63
C GLU A 276 0.10 -8.90 -35.49
N VAL A 277 0.61 -8.78 -34.25
CA VAL A 277 -0.20 -8.48 -33.07
C VAL A 277 -0.26 -6.97 -32.84
N PRO A 278 -1.42 -6.31 -32.96
CA PRO A 278 -1.54 -4.87 -32.72
C PRO A 278 -1.62 -4.55 -31.22
N GLU A 279 -0.47 -4.36 -30.58
CA GLU A 279 -0.37 -4.13 -29.12
C GLU A 279 -1.17 -2.92 -28.63
N GLU A 280 -1.19 -1.82 -29.37
CA GLU A 280 -2.00 -0.66 -28.97
C GLU A 280 -3.51 -0.97 -29.00
N GLU A 281 -3.95 -1.84 -29.91
CA GLU A 281 -5.34 -2.23 -30.03
C GLU A 281 -5.74 -3.20 -28.92
N ILE A 282 -4.85 -4.14 -28.53
CA ILE A 282 -5.12 -5.05 -27.42
C ILE A 282 -5.31 -4.28 -26.10
N LEU A 283 -4.51 -3.24 -25.86
CA LEU A 283 -4.60 -2.40 -24.66
C LEU A 283 -5.93 -1.65 -24.54
N LYS A 284 -6.57 -1.32 -25.68
CA LYS A 284 -7.90 -0.70 -25.68
C LYS A 284 -9.00 -1.68 -25.28
N ASN A 285 -8.79 -2.98 -25.47
CA ASN A 285 -9.81 -4.01 -25.25
C ASN A 285 -9.65 -4.77 -23.93
N ILE A 286 -8.64 -4.46 -23.11
CA ILE A 286 -8.42 -5.08 -21.79
C ILE A 286 -8.64 -4.11 -20.63
N LYS A 287 -9.06 -4.64 -19.48
CA LYS A 287 -9.20 -3.90 -18.23
C LYS A 287 -7.84 -3.67 -17.58
N SER A 288 -7.77 -2.72 -16.65
CA SER A 288 -6.64 -2.60 -15.73
C SER A 288 -6.48 -3.89 -14.92
N PRO A 289 -5.24 -4.30 -14.58
CA PRO A 289 -5.00 -5.52 -13.83
C PRO A 289 -5.61 -5.42 -12.43
N ARG A 290 -6.14 -6.54 -11.96
CA ARG A 290 -6.64 -6.73 -10.57
C ARG A 290 -6.06 -7.96 -9.90
N ASP A 291 -5.32 -8.75 -10.67
CA ASP A 291 -4.78 -10.04 -10.30
C ASP A 291 -3.42 -10.20 -10.96
N GLY A 292 -2.68 -11.20 -10.53
CA GLY A 292 -1.50 -11.68 -11.23
C GLY A 292 -1.33 -13.18 -11.09
N VAL A 293 -0.35 -13.71 -11.82
CA VAL A 293 0.08 -15.10 -11.67
C VAL A 293 0.68 -15.26 -10.28
N VAL A 294 0.37 -16.40 -9.65
CA VAL A 294 0.88 -16.74 -8.33
C VAL A 294 2.41 -16.58 -8.24
N TYR A 295 2.84 -15.93 -7.15
CA TYR A 295 4.25 -15.68 -6.88
C TYR A 295 4.76 -16.55 -5.72
N ALA A 296 4.15 -16.45 -4.53
CA ALA A 296 4.60 -17.14 -3.31
C ALA A 296 3.82 -18.44 -2.98
N GLN A 297 2.95 -18.89 -3.89
CA GLN A 297 2.03 -20.04 -3.75
C GLN A 297 1.00 -19.95 -2.61
N CYS A 298 1.41 -19.76 -1.36
CA CYS A 298 0.54 -19.78 -0.18
C CYS A 298 -0.51 -18.65 -0.02
N PRO A 299 -0.46 -17.47 -0.70
CA PRO A 299 -1.41 -16.40 -0.41
C PRO A 299 -2.88 -16.77 -0.53
N ASN A 300 -3.23 -17.67 -1.46
CA ASN A 300 -4.61 -18.09 -1.68
C ASN A 300 -5.16 -18.99 -0.56
N ILE A 301 -4.28 -19.71 0.16
CA ILE A 301 -4.67 -20.44 1.38
C ILE A 301 -5.27 -19.47 2.40
N TYR A 302 -4.60 -18.35 2.71
CA TYR A 302 -5.11 -17.36 3.67
C TYR A 302 -6.42 -16.73 3.21
N ALA A 303 -6.57 -16.50 1.92
CA ALA A 303 -7.82 -16.00 1.35
C ALA A 303 -8.97 -17.00 1.54
N SER A 304 -8.71 -18.30 1.38
CA SER A 304 -9.72 -19.36 1.55
C SER A 304 -10.22 -19.52 2.99
N MET A 305 -9.38 -19.19 3.99
CA MET A 305 -9.70 -19.28 5.41
C MET A 305 -10.33 -18.00 5.98
N LYS A 306 -10.58 -17.00 5.14
CA LYS A 306 -11.13 -15.71 5.57
C LYS A 306 -12.63 -15.87 5.90
N GLY A 307 -12.96 -15.81 7.18
CA GLY A 307 -14.31 -15.59 7.72
C GLY A 307 -14.67 -14.11 7.82
#